data_AF-A0A419IXM7-F1
#
_entry.id   AF-A0A419IXM7-F1
#
_cell.length_a   1.000
_cell.length_b   1.000
_cell.length_c   1.000
_cell.angle_alpha   90.00
_cell.angle_beta   90.00
_cell.angle_gamma   90.00
#
_symmetry.space_group_name_H-M   'P 1'
#
loop_
_entity.id
_entity.type
_entity.pdbx_description
1 polymer ?
#
loop_
_entity_poly.entity_id
_entity_poly.type
_entity_poly.pdbx_seq_one_letter_code
_entity_poly.pdbx_strand_id
1 'polypeptide(L)'
;MSLTLSFLMRNLLVYFIIPVTVSLLLMLMYFSGHASLQQIVAPTIPSMQSNSWRELGLLENMQNIYLLIIIALGIACLIKNKSFLERFIAVMIIMISTFIFLEEIDYGLHYYEYFSGIEIENQVPAGQRNWHNKGEGISNVRILRKIVDAASICFFVILPLALHKIRNPIVRYFLPSRWFILTAAAIFSLSQLAHFLEDAGFAVINGVKGNLSSGDISEFGELNMYYGYIVYVYGLVRLKIYECKTTYVLLHHNVKPAQHSTENPYR
;
A
#
# COMPACT_ATOMS: atom_id res chain seq x y z
N MET A 1 -26.84 5.42 19.38
CA MET A 1 -25.61 6.23 19.53
C MET A 1 -24.33 5.39 19.54
N SER A 2 -24.32 4.17 20.10
CA SER A 2 -23.13 3.29 20.14
C SER A 2 -22.66 2.79 18.75
N LEU A 3 -23.58 2.42 17.86
CA LEU A 3 -23.24 1.81 16.56
C LEU A 3 -22.51 2.79 15.62
N THR A 4 -22.96 4.05 15.54
CA THR A 4 -22.34 5.09 14.70
C THR A 4 -20.95 5.45 15.20
N LEU A 5 -20.78 5.53 16.53
CA LEU A 5 -19.48 5.77 17.15
C LEU A 5 -18.51 4.61 16.88
N SER A 6 -18.97 3.36 16.97
CA SER A 6 -18.12 2.20 16.65
C SER A 6 -17.68 2.17 15.18
N PHE A 7 -18.55 2.55 14.25
CA PHE A 7 -18.20 2.62 12.82
C PHE A 7 -17.20 3.73 12.53
N LEU A 8 -17.43 4.92 13.09
CA LEU A 8 -16.53 6.06 12.98
C LEU A 8 -15.13 5.70 13.52
N MET A 9 -15.06 5.16 14.73
CA MET A 9 -13.81 4.81 15.38
C MET A 9 -13.05 3.73 14.61
N ARG A 10 -13.75 2.71 14.09
CA ARG A 10 -13.14 1.68 13.25
C ARG A 10 -12.51 2.27 11.99
N ASN A 11 -13.20 3.18 11.30
CA ASN A 11 -12.65 3.79 10.09
C ASN A 11 -11.49 4.74 10.42
N LEU A 12 -11.61 5.54 11.48
CA LEU A 12 -10.51 6.39 11.93
C LEU A 12 -9.26 5.56 12.29
N LEU A 13 -9.47 4.43 12.97
CA LEU A 13 -8.40 3.51 13.32
C LEU A 13 -7.67 2.99 12.08
N VAL A 14 -8.42 2.44 11.12
CA VAL A 14 -7.85 1.81 9.92
C VAL A 14 -7.27 2.83 8.95
N TYR A 15 -7.99 3.91 8.64
CA TYR A 15 -7.59 4.83 7.58
C TYR A 15 -6.60 5.90 8.04
N PHE A 16 -6.42 6.09 9.35
CA PHE A 16 -5.60 7.19 9.88
C PHE A 16 -4.69 6.77 11.02
N ILE A 17 -5.25 6.29 12.14
CA ILE A 17 -4.45 6.08 13.36
C ILE A 17 -3.34 5.06 13.12
N ILE A 18 -3.65 3.90 12.54
CA ILE A 18 -2.65 2.85 12.29
C ILE A 18 -1.49 3.35 11.40
N PRO A 19 -1.74 3.82 10.15
CA PRO A 19 -0.63 4.24 9.28
C PRO A 19 0.17 5.40 9.88
N VAL A 20 -0.51 6.39 10.45
CA VAL A 20 0.16 7.53 11.10
C VAL A 20 1.03 7.08 12.26
N THR A 21 0.52 6.20 13.12
CA THR A 21 1.28 5.74 14.30
C THR A 21 2.51 4.95 13.87
N VAL A 22 2.38 4.02 12.92
CA VAL A 22 3.52 3.22 12.43
C VAL A 22 4.59 4.13 11.83
N SER A 23 4.22 5.05 10.94
CA SER A 23 5.19 5.95 10.33
C SER A 23 5.81 6.94 11.31
N LEU A 24 5.03 7.52 12.22
CA LEU A 24 5.59 8.41 13.24
C LEU A 24 6.54 7.66 14.18
N LEU A 25 6.26 6.41 14.54
CA LEU A 25 7.19 5.60 15.34
C LEU A 25 8.53 5.40 14.61
N LEU A 26 8.49 5.03 13.33
CA LEU A 26 9.71 4.86 12.53
C LEU A 26 10.48 6.18 12.35
N MET A 27 9.77 7.28 12.07
CA MET A 27 10.38 8.61 11.99
C MET A 27 10.99 9.03 13.32
N LEU A 28 10.27 8.85 14.43
CA LEU A 28 10.78 9.17 15.77
C LEU A 28 12.04 8.37 16.08
N MET A 29 12.08 7.08 15.75
CA MET A 29 13.29 6.26 15.90
C MET A 29 14.44 6.81 15.05
N TYR A 30 14.18 7.09 13.77
CA TYR A 30 15.19 7.52 12.81
C TYR A 30 15.78 8.91 13.12
N PHE A 31 14.92 9.87 13.45
CA PHE A 31 15.27 11.27 13.73
C PHE A 31 15.43 11.55 15.24
N SER A 32 15.53 10.51 16.08
CA SER A 32 15.63 10.64 17.55
C SER A 32 16.93 11.28 18.06
N GLY A 33 17.98 11.31 17.24
CA GLY A 33 19.35 11.59 17.70
C GLY A 33 20.02 10.40 18.39
N HIS A 34 19.38 9.23 18.49
CA HIS A 34 19.99 8.01 19.02
C HIS A 34 20.46 7.08 17.90
N ALA A 35 21.78 6.88 17.80
CA ALA A 35 22.40 6.07 16.76
C ALA A 35 21.78 4.66 16.67
N SER A 36 21.60 3.96 17.79
CA SER A 36 21.02 2.61 17.78
C SER A 36 19.60 2.55 17.19
N LEU A 37 18.77 3.57 17.45
CA LEU A 37 17.39 3.62 16.90
C LEU A 37 17.42 3.93 15.41
N GLN A 38 18.28 4.86 14.98
CA GLN A 38 18.48 5.15 13.56
C GLN A 38 18.94 3.92 12.78
N GLN A 39 19.88 3.16 13.35
CA GLN A 39 20.45 1.94 12.76
C GLN A 39 19.46 0.77 12.69
N ILE A 40 18.45 0.72 13.58
CA ILE A 40 17.34 -0.25 13.46
C ILE A 40 16.47 0.09 12.24
N VAL A 41 16.20 1.37 12.01
CA VAL A 41 15.34 1.81 10.91
C VAL A 41 16.05 1.67 9.56
N ALA A 42 17.32 2.09 9.48
CA ALA A 42 18.17 1.97 8.29
C ALA A 42 19.65 1.74 8.69
N PRO A 43 20.15 0.49 8.69
CA PRO A 43 21.55 0.14 9.01
C PRO A 43 22.52 0.43 7.83
N THR A 44 23.87 0.44 7.90
CA THR A 44 24.84 0.32 9.01
C THR A 44 25.79 -0.88 9.05
N ILE A 45 26.00 -1.62 7.97
CA ILE A 45 26.92 -2.77 7.82
C ILE A 45 28.22 -2.45 7.04
N PRO A 46 29.38 -2.23 7.69
CA PRO A 46 30.62 -1.84 7.01
C PRO A 46 31.15 -2.77 5.91
N SER A 47 30.73 -4.04 5.90
CA SER A 47 31.13 -5.04 4.91
C SER A 47 30.21 -5.10 3.68
N MET A 48 29.29 -4.14 3.55
CA MET A 48 28.32 -4.07 2.47
C MET A 48 28.23 -2.65 1.94
N GLN A 49 27.80 -2.52 0.69
CA GLN A 49 27.58 -1.24 0.07
C GLN A 49 26.35 -0.52 0.61
N SER A 50 26.34 0.80 0.43
CA SER A 50 25.34 1.69 1.01
C SER A 50 23.91 1.45 0.50
N ASN A 51 23.75 0.77 -0.63
CA ASN A 51 22.44 0.47 -1.19
C ASN A 51 21.89 -0.85 -0.61
N SER A 52 22.70 -1.90 -0.64
CA SER A 52 22.28 -3.26 -0.22
C SER A 52 22.00 -3.40 1.29
N TRP A 53 22.78 -2.75 2.14
CA TRP A 53 22.58 -2.86 3.60
C TRP A 53 21.33 -2.13 4.12
N ARG A 54 20.83 -1.11 3.41
CA ARG A 54 19.68 -0.28 3.79
C ARG A 54 18.40 -1.12 3.69
N GLU A 55 18.33 -1.97 2.66
CA GLU A 55 17.26 -2.94 2.38
C GLU A 55 17.00 -3.90 3.57
N LEU A 56 17.97 -4.06 4.48
CA LEU A 56 17.84 -4.85 5.71
C LEU A 56 17.21 -4.09 6.88
N GLY A 57 16.94 -2.79 6.72
CA GLY A 57 16.34 -1.93 7.75
C GLY A 57 14.88 -2.25 8.03
N LEU A 58 14.41 -1.83 9.21
CA LEU A 58 13.01 -2.02 9.61
C LEU A 58 12.03 -1.33 8.66
N LEU A 59 12.40 -0.17 8.10
CA LEU A 59 11.53 0.57 7.16
C LEU A 59 11.22 -0.25 5.90
N GLU A 60 12.27 -0.74 5.25
CA GLU A 60 12.25 -1.57 4.04
C GLU A 60 11.51 -2.89 4.28
N ASN A 61 11.82 -3.57 5.39
CA ASN A 61 11.17 -4.82 5.74
C ASN A 61 9.67 -4.64 6.03
N MET A 62 9.25 -3.49 6.55
CA MET A 62 7.84 -3.17 6.72
C MET A 62 7.12 -2.94 5.39
N GLN A 63 7.75 -2.27 4.42
CA GLN A 63 7.21 -2.13 3.06
C GLN A 63 7.05 -3.51 2.41
N ASN A 64 8.06 -4.37 2.51
CA ASN A 64 8.04 -5.74 2.01
C ASN A 64 6.92 -6.58 2.64
N ILE A 65 6.72 -6.48 3.96
CA ILE A 65 5.60 -7.12 4.64
C ILE A 65 4.27 -6.60 4.11
N TYR A 66 4.15 -5.30 3.83
CA TYR A 66 2.92 -4.76 3.26
C TYR A 66 2.63 -5.30 1.86
N LEU A 67 3.64 -5.41 1.00
CA LEU A 67 3.50 -6.01 -0.32
C LEU A 67 3.11 -7.49 -0.25
N LEU A 68 3.71 -8.26 0.67
CA LEU A 68 3.30 -9.65 0.92
C LEU A 68 1.84 -9.77 1.38
N ILE A 69 1.37 -8.84 2.22
CA ILE A 69 -0.04 -8.77 2.62
C ILE A 69 -0.93 -8.48 1.40
N ILE A 70 -0.54 -7.55 0.52
CA ILE A 70 -1.30 -7.25 -0.71
C ILE A 70 -1.39 -8.49 -1.61
N ILE A 71 -0.28 -9.20 -1.80
CA ILE A 71 -0.23 -10.46 -2.57
C ILE A 71 -1.17 -11.49 -1.96
N ALA A 72 -1.09 -11.71 -0.64
CA ALA A 72 -1.95 -12.65 0.07
C ALA A 72 -3.44 -12.29 -0.04
N LEU A 73 -3.78 -11.00 0.04
CA LEU A 73 -5.14 -10.51 -0.18
C LEU A 73 -5.59 -10.70 -1.64
N GLY A 74 -4.70 -10.49 -2.61
CA GLY A 74 -4.93 -10.78 -4.02
C GLY A 74 -5.23 -12.26 -4.25
N ILE A 75 -4.46 -13.17 -3.65
CA ILE A 75 -4.72 -14.62 -3.71
C ILE A 75 -6.07 -14.95 -3.07
N ALA A 76 -6.36 -14.40 -1.89
CA ALA A 76 -7.65 -14.59 -1.22
C ALA A 76 -8.83 -14.08 -2.08
N CYS A 77 -8.64 -12.95 -2.79
CA CYS A 77 -9.59 -12.40 -3.75
C CYS A 77 -9.81 -13.39 -4.91
N LEU A 78 -8.73 -13.91 -5.50
CA LEU A 78 -8.77 -14.86 -6.61
C LEU A 78 -9.51 -16.16 -6.25
N ILE A 79 -9.27 -16.70 -5.06
CA ILE A 79 -9.89 -17.96 -4.58
C ILE A 79 -11.38 -17.77 -4.28
N LYS A 80 -11.76 -16.65 -3.66
CA LYS A 80 -13.13 -16.42 -3.19
C LYS A 80 -14.09 -15.96 -4.30
N ASN A 81 -13.56 -15.44 -5.41
CA ASN A 81 -14.37 -14.76 -6.42
C ASN A 81 -14.69 -15.63 -7.62
N LYS A 82 -15.99 -15.65 -8.00
CA LYS A 82 -16.49 -16.36 -9.19
C LYS A 82 -16.48 -15.50 -10.45
N SER A 83 -16.58 -14.17 -10.31
CA SER A 83 -16.66 -13.25 -11.46
C SER A 83 -15.32 -13.22 -12.21
N PHE A 84 -15.37 -13.30 -13.53
CA PHE A 84 -14.18 -13.20 -14.38
C PHE A 84 -13.43 -11.88 -14.14
N LEU A 85 -14.14 -10.75 -14.11
CA LEU A 85 -13.53 -9.42 -13.95
C LEU A 85 -12.75 -9.30 -12.63
N GLU A 86 -13.30 -9.81 -11.53
CA GLU A 86 -12.65 -9.74 -10.23
C GLU A 86 -11.43 -10.67 -10.15
N ARG A 87 -11.52 -11.86 -10.74
CA ARG A 87 -10.38 -12.79 -10.83
C ARG A 87 -9.26 -12.18 -11.67
N PHE A 88 -9.62 -11.54 -12.79
CA PHE A 88 -8.67 -10.82 -13.62
C PHE A 88 -7.97 -9.71 -12.83
N ILE A 89 -8.71 -8.87 -12.11
CA ILE A 89 -8.13 -7.81 -11.27
C ILE A 89 -7.27 -8.39 -10.15
N ALA A 90 -7.69 -9.49 -9.52
CA ALA A 90 -6.90 -10.16 -8.50
C ALA A 90 -5.57 -10.68 -9.05
N VAL A 91 -5.57 -11.27 -10.25
CA VAL A 91 -4.34 -11.70 -10.95
C VAL A 91 -3.44 -10.50 -11.24
N MET A 92 -3.99 -9.38 -11.72
CA MET A 92 -3.23 -8.16 -11.95
C MET A 92 -2.61 -7.61 -10.65
N ILE A 93 -3.36 -7.59 -9.54
CA ILE A 93 -2.84 -7.18 -8.22
C ILE A 93 -1.68 -8.09 -7.79
N ILE A 94 -1.84 -9.41 -7.90
CA ILE A 94 -0.79 -10.38 -7.55
C ILE A 94 0.45 -10.14 -8.41
N MET A 95 0.30 -10.08 -9.74
CA MET A 95 1.42 -9.89 -10.66
C MET A 95 2.18 -8.59 -10.39
N ILE A 96 1.46 -7.46 -10.29
CA ILE A 96 2.09 -6.15 -10.06
C ILE A 96 2.75 -6.11 -8.69
N SER A 97 2.08 -6.57 -7.63
CA SER A 97 2.64 -6.51 -6.28
C SER A 97 3.81 -7.46 -6.10
N THR A 98 3.79 -8.63 -6.74
CA THR A 98 4.95 -9.54 -6.78
C THR A 98 6.12 -8.90 -7.53
N PHE A 99 5.86 -8.24 -8.66
CA PHE A 99 6.91 -7.52 -9.38
C PHE A 99 7.53 -6.42 -8.51
N ILE A 100 6.70 -5.57 -7.89
CA ILE A 100 7.17 -4.52 -6.98
C ILE A 100 7.95 -5.14 -5.81
N PHE A 101 7.41 -6.16 -5.16
CA PHE A 101 8.11 -6.86 -4.06
C PHE A 101 9.48 -7.38 -4.47
N LEU A 102 9.59 -7.97 -5.66
CA LEU A 102 10.88 -8.45 -6.17
C LEU A 102 11.85 -7.31 -6.48
N GLU A 103 11.35 -6.18 -6.98
CA GLU A 103 12.17 -4.97 -7.17
C GLU A 103 12.63 -4.37 -5.83
N GLU A 104 11.77 -4.29 -4.82
CA GLU A 104 12.10 -3.79 -3.47
C GLU A 104 13.16 -4.62 -2.76
N ILE A 105 13.13 -5.95 -2.93
CA ILE A 105 14.18 -6.82 -2.37
C ILE A 105 15.39 -6.99 -3.30
N ASP A 106 15.47 -6.20 -4.38
CA ASP A 106 16.52 -6.31 -5.40
C ASP A 106 16.75 -7.76 -5.88
N TYR A 107 15.64 -8.49 -6.11
CA TYR A 107 15.61 -9.90 -6.47
C TYR A 107 16.37 -10.83 -5.49
N GLY A 108 16.55 -10.38 -4.24
CA GLY A 108 17.27 -11.06 -3.17
C GLY A 108 18.79 -10.89 -3.20
N LEU A 109 19.31 -9.99 -4.04
CA LEU A 109 20.75 -9.80 -4.20
C LEU A 109 21.41 -9.33 -2.91
N HIS A 110 20.80 -8.41 -2.17
CA HIS A 110 21.36 -7.94 -0.88
C HIS A 110 21.50 -9.07 0.15
N TYR A 111 20.59 -10.05 0.17
CA TYR A 111 20.74 -11.24 1.03
C TYR A 111 21.92 -12.09 0.59
N TYR A 112 22.08 -12.29 -0.73
CA TYR A 112 23.23 -13.02 -1.25
C TYR A 112 24.54 -12.34 -0.85
N GLU A 113 24.65 -11.02 -1.03
CA GLU A 113 25.85 -10.24 -0.66
C GLU A 113 26.11 -10.32 0.85
N TYR A 114 25.07 -10.22 1.67
CA TYR A 114 25.17 -10.36 3.12
C TYR A 114 25.72 -11.74 3.54
N PHE A 115 25.18 -12.83 2.99
CA PHE A 115 25.58 -14.19 3.38
C PHE A 115 26.89 -14.67 2.74
N SER A 116 27.20 -14.22 1.53
CA SER A 116 28.43 -14.61 0.82
C SER A 116 29.63 -13.74 1.19
N GLY A 117 29.39 -12.51 1.67
CA GLY A 117 30.42 -11.50 1.86
C GLY A 117 31.04 -11.02 0.54
N ILE A 118 30.41 -11.33 -0.60
CA ILE A 118 30.87 -10.95 -1.94
C ILE A 118 30.06 -9.74 -2.38
N GLU A 119 30.73 -8.62 -2.65
CA GLU A 119 30.11 -7.45 -3.27
C GLU A 119 29.94 -7.70 -4.78
N ILE A 120 28.71 -8.02 -5.18
CA ILE A 120 28.32 -8.18 -6.60
C ILE A 120 27.93 -6.82 -7.19
N GLU A 121 27.53 -5.85 -6.36
CA GLU A 121 27.18 -4.48 -6.77
C GLU A 121 28.22 -3.85 -7.71
N ASN A 122 29.51 -4.01 -7.41
CA ASN A 122 30.60 -3.46 -8.23
C ASN A 122 30.77 -4.17 -9.58
N GLN A 123 30.21 -5.36 -9.75
CA GLN A 123 30.39 -6.23 -10.92
C GLN A 123 29.22 -6.15 -11.90
N VAL A 124 28.05 -5.70 -11.43
CA VAL A 124 26.85 -5.51 -12.26
C VAL A 124 26.70 -4.02 -12.58
N PRO A 125 26.69 -3.59 -13.86
CA PRO A 125 26.47 -2.19 -14.19
C PRO A 125 25.18 -1.68 -13.56
N ALA A 126 25.21 -0.51 -12.91
CA ALA A 126 24.07 0.09 -12.19
C ALA A 126 22.76 0.19 -13.00
N GLY A 127 22.81 0.08 -14.33
CA GLY A 127 21.64 0.04 -15.22
C GLY A 127 21.03 -1.34 -15.48
N GLN A 128 21.61 -2.41 -14.94
CA GLN A 128 21.22 -3.82 -15.18
C GLN A 128 20.75 -4.56 -13.93
N ARG A 129 20.78 -3.93 -12.75
CA ARG A 129 20.57 -4.57 -11.46
C ARG A 129 19.07 -4.74 -11.14
N ASN A 130 18.37 -3.63 -11.01
CA ASN A 130 16.92 -3.56 -10.91
C ASN A 130 16.43 -2.30 -11.66
N TRP A 131 15.16 -2.26 -12.05
CA TRP A 131 14.63 -1.08 -12.74
C TRP A 131 14.45 0.11 -11.78
N HIS A 132 14.30 -0.18 -10.49
CA HIS A 132 14.08 0.80 -9.45
C HIS A 132 15.34 1.58 -9.02
N ASN A 133 16.53 0.96 -8.94
CA ASN A 133 17.76 1.63 -8.46
C ASN A 133 18.68 2.15 -9.58
N LYS A 134 18.15 2.38 -10.79
CA LYS A 134 18.96 3.02 -11.84
C LYS A 134 19.28 4.45 -11.43
N GLY A 135 20.55 4.72 -11.12
CA GLY A 135 21.07 6.04 -10.73
C GLY A 135 20.60 7.17 -11.66
N GLU A 136 20.67 8.40 -11.14
CA GLU A 136 19.95 9.64 -11.51
C GLU A 136 19.83 10.07 -13.01
N GLY A 137 20.30 9.29 -13.99
CA GLY A 137 20.31 9.62 -15.41
C GLY A 137 19.15 9.09 -16.27
N ILE A 138 18.29 8.19 -15.79
CA ILE A 138 17.21 7.60 -16.61
C ILE A 138 15.87 8.26 -16.31
N SER A 139 15.45 9.17 -17.19
CA SER A 139 14.23 10.00 -17.04
C SER A 139 12.94 9.19 -16.82
N ASN A 140 12.91 7.94 -17.29
CA ASN A 140 11.70 7.12 -17.36
C ASN A 140 11.20 6.68 -15.99
N VAL A 141 12.09 6.35 -15.04
CA VAL A 141 11.69 5.90 -13.68
C VAL A 141 11.06 7.05 -12.90
N ARG A 142 11.68 8.24 -12.97
CA ARG A 142 11.14 9.46 -12.35
C ARG A 142 9.77 9.84 -12.93
N ILE A 143 9.58 9.70 -14.25
CA ILE A 143 8.29 9.94 -14.91
C ILE A 143 7.26 8.90 -14.46
N LEU A 144 7.63 7.61 -14.43
CA LEU A 144 6.74 6.54 -14.00
C LEU A 144 6.26 6.77 -12.56
N ARG A 145 7.16 7.14 -11.66
CA ARG A 145 6.82 7.48 -10.26
C ARG A 145 5.78 8.60 -10.20
N LYS A 146 6.00 9.70 -10.92
CA LYS A 146 5.03 10.81 -11.00
C LYS A 146 3.68 10.38 -11.56
N ILE A 147 3.67 9.47 -12.54
CA ILE A 147 2.43 8.91 -13.11
C ILE A 147 1.70 8.09 -12.05
N VAL A 148 2.41 7.24 -11.30
CA VAL A 148 1.84 6.42 -10.22
C VAL A 148 1.29 7.30 -9.10
N ASP A 149 2.00 8.36 -8.71
CA ASP A 149 1.54 9.32 -7.71
C ASP A 149 0.26 10.04 -8.18
N ALA A 150 0.27 10.55 -9.42
CA ALA A 150 -0.88 11.22 -10.01
C ALA A 150 -2.09 10.28 -10.14
N ALA A 151 -1.85 9.03 -10.55
CA ALA A 151 -2.90 8.01 -10.63
C ALA A 151 -3.46 7.70 -9.24
N SER A 152 -2.61 7.59 -8.22
CA SER A 152 -3.01 7.34 -6.83
C SER A 152 -3.84 8.48 -6.27
N ILE A 153 -3.45 9.74 -6.49
CA ILE A 153 -4.23 10.92 -6.09
C ILE A 153 -5.58 10.94 -6.81
N CYS A 154 -5.59 10.74 -8.13
CA CYS A 154 -6.82 10.67 -8.91
C CYS A 154 -7.77 9.59 -8.37
N PHE A 155 -7.23 8.41 -8.07
CA PHE A 155 -8.02 7.25 -7.67
C PHE A 155 -8.51 7.34 -6.22
N PHE A 156 -7.63 7.66 -5.26
CA PHE A 156 -7.95 7.64 -3.82
C PHE A 156 -8.51 8.95 -3.27
N VAL A 157 -8.34 10.07 -3.98
CA VAL A 157 -8.82 11.38 -3.53
C VAL A 157 -9.92 11.92 -4.45
N ILE A 158 -9.64 12.05 -5.74
CA ILE A 158 -10.57 12.70 -6.67
C ILE A 158 -11.79 11.82 -6.94
N LEU A 159 -11.58 10.55 -7.29
CA LEU A 159 -12.65 9.61 -7.60
C LEU A 159 -13.73 9.50 -6.50
N PRO A 160 -13.39 9.25 -5.21
CA PRO A 160 -14.41 9.14 -4.15
C PRO A 160 -15.16 10.45 -3.87
N LEU A 161 -14.59 11.61 -4.21
CA LEU A 161 -15.26 12.90 -4.12
C LEU A 161 -16.18 13.14 -5.31
N ALA A 162 -15.68 12.95 -6.52
CA ALA A 162 -16.40 13.26 -7.76
C ALA A 162 -17.52 12.26 -8.05
N LEU A 163 -17.28 10.96 -7.83
CA LEU A 163 -18.14 9.89 -8.32
C LEU A 163 -19.07 9.30 -7.26
N HIS A 164 -19.18 9.92 -6.09
CA HIS A 164 -20.01 9.41 -4.99
C HIS A 164 -21.50 9.29 -5.31
N LYS A 165 -21.99 10.00 -6.35
CA LYS A 165 -23.40 9.98 -6.79
C LYS A 165 -23.66 9.01 -7.94
N ILE A 166 -22.63 8.37 -8.50
CA ILE A 166 -22.81 7.44 -9.62
C ILE A 166 -23.61 6.22 -9.16
N ARG A 167 -24.63 5.86 -9.96
CA ARG A 167 -25.50 4.71 -9.69
C ARG A 167 -25.01 3.40 -10.33
N ASN A 168 -24.03 3.45 -11.24
CA ASN A 168 -23.51 2.25 -11.89
C ASN A 168 -22.85 1.32 -10.85
N PRO A 169 -23.33 0.06 -10.73
CA PRO A 169 -22.87 -0.86 -9.68
C PRO A 169 -21.40 -1.25 -9.84
N ILE A 170 -20.91 -1.39 -11.07
CA ILE A 170 -19.50 -1.75 -11.35
C ILE A 170 -18.58 -0.61 -10.89
N VAL A 171 -18.95 0.64 -11.20
CA VAL A 171 -18.16 1.81 -10.78
C VAL A 171 -18.16 1.94 -9.27
N ARG A 172 -19.32 1.76 -8.61
CA ARG A 172 -19.42 1.81 -7.14
C ARG A 172 -18.62 0.70 -6.45
N TYR A 173 -18.50 -0.47 -7.09
CA TYR A 173 -17.75 -1.60 -6.57
C TYR A 173 -16.25 -1.29 -6.44
N PHE A 174 -15.67 -0.60 -7.43
CA PHE A 174 -14.25 -0.23 -7.43
C PHE A 174 -13.96 1.14 -6.79
N LEU A 175 -14.99 1.90 -6.45
CA LEU A 175 -14.84 3.23 -5.87
C LEU A 175 -14.22 3.13 -4.46
N PRO A 176 -13.07 3.78 -4.20
CA PRO A 176 -12.51 3.80 -2.87
C PRO A 176 -13.46 4.48 -1.87
N SER A 177 -13.33 4.09 -0.60
CA SER A 177 -14.01 4.77 0.50
C SER A 177 -13.56 6.23 0.59
N ARG A 178 -14.46 7.16 0.95
CA ARG A 178 -14.09 8.57 1.20
C ARG A 178 -13.06 8.72 2.34
N TRP A 179 -12.95 7.73 3.21
CA TRP A 179 -11.94 7.70 4.27
C TRP A 179 -10.50 7.65 3.71
N PHE A 180 -10.29 7.23 2.46
CA PHE A 180 -8.98 7.30 1.79
C PHE A 180 -8.45 8.73 1.65
N ILE A 181 -9.33 9.74 1.64
CA ILE A 181 -8.91 11.15 1.63
C ILE A 181 -8.09 11.46 2.89
N LEU A 182 -8.50 10.89 4.03
CA LEU A 182 -7.79 11.07 5.30
C LEU A 182 -6.44 10.34 5.29
N THR A 183 -6.37 9.14 4.69
CA THR A 183 -5.11 8.42 4.47
C THR A 183 -4.17 9.19 3.55
N ALA A 184 -4.67 9.74 2.44
CA ALA A 184 -3.88 10.54 1.50
C ALA A 184 -3.34 11.82 2.15
N ALA A 185 -4.17 12.51 2.94
CA ALA A 185 -3.73 13.68 3.70
C ALA A 185 -2.64 13.31 4.72
N ALA A 186 -2.76 12.16 5.39
CA ALA A 186 -1.74 11.63 6.29
C ALA A 186 -0.43 11.31 5.55
N ILE A 187 -0.48 10.57 4.44
CA ILE A 187 0.68 10.25 3.59
C ILE A 187 1.43 11.54 3.23
N PHE A 188 0.72 12.53 2.70
CA PHE A 188 1.32 13.80 2.31
C PHE A 188 1.95 14.52 3.50
N SER A 189 1.23 14.63 4.62
CA SER A 189 1.72 15.34 5.81
C SER A 189 2.95 14.68 6.42
N LEU A 190 2.97 13.34 6.47
CA LEU A 190 4.10 12.56 6.99
C LEU A 190 5.31 12.67 6.07
N SER A 191 5.12 12.61 4.75
CA SER A 191 6.20 12.82 3.79
C SER A 191 6.82 14.21 3.93
N GLN A 192 6.00 15.27 4.05
CA GLN A 192 6.49 16.62 4.30
C GLN A 192 7.23 16.73 5.64
N LEU A 193 6.73 16.09 6.70
CA LEU A 193 7.39 16.05 7.99
C LEU A 193 8.76 15.36 7.92
N ALA A 194 8.87 14.23 7.21
CA ALA A 194 10.13 13.51 7.07
C ALA A 194 11.19 14.35 6.34
N HIS A 195 10.81 15.02 5.25
CA HIS A 195 11.69 15.95 4.54
C HIS A 195 12.08 17.14 5.42
N PHE A 196 11.13 17.73 6.15
CA PHE A 196 11.43 18.82 7.07
C PHE A 196 12.43 18.42 8.16
N LEU A 197 12.29 17.21 8.73
CA LEU A 197 13.22 16.71 9.76
C LEU A 197 14.62 16.46 9.20
N GLU A 198 14.73 15.93 7.98
CA GLU A 198 16.02 15.81 7.30
C GLU A 198 16.66 17.18 7.04
N ASP A 199 15.92 18.12 6.45
CA ASP A 199 16.43 19.44 6.10
C ASP A 199 16.88 20.22 7.34
N ALA A 200 16.23 19.98 8.48
CA ALA A 200 16.63 20.53 9.77
C ALA A 200 17.83 19.80 10.43
N GLY A 201 18.36 18.76 9.79
CA GLY A 201 19.57 18.05 10.22
C GLY A 201 19.33 16.99 11.30
N PHE A 202 18.08 16.60 11.59
CA PHE A 202 17.79 15.62 12.65
C PHE A 202 18.27 14.20 12.32
N ALA A 203 18.62 13.91 11.07
CA ALA A 203 19.24 12.64 10.69
C ALA A 203 20.76 12.61 10.95
N VAL A 204 21.38 13.72 11.33
CA VAL A 204 22.83 13.78 11.60
C VAL A 204 23.08 13.52 13.08
N ILE A 205 23.75 12.40 13.39
CA ILE A 205 24.05 11.98 14.75
C ILE A 205 25.57 12.00 14.93
N ASN A 206 26.06 12.78 15.91
CA ASN A 206 27.50 12.95 16.17
C ASN A 206 28.33 13.37 14.94
N GLY A 207 27.76 14.19 14.05
CA GLY A 207 28.41 14.63 12.81
C GLY A 207 28.39 13.60 11.68
N VAL A 208 27.77 12.43 11.88
CA VAL A 208 27.59 11.41 10.84
C VAL A 208 26.16 11.48 10.33
N LYS A 209 26.00 11.62 9.01
CA LYS A 209 24.69 11.60 8.35
C LYS A 209 24.14 10.17 8.33
N GLY A 210 22.85 10.00 8.62
CA GLY A 210 22.14 8.73 8.49
C GLY A 210 22.07 8.23 7.04
N ASN A 211 21.65 6.97 6.87
CA ASN A 211 21.71 6.28 5.57
C ASN A 211 20.55 6.56 4.61
N LEU A 212 19.53 7.28 5.03
CA LEU A 212 18.46 7.69 4.14
C LEU A 212 18.91 9.00 3.51
N SER A 213 19.29 8.97 2.23
CA SER A 213 19.64 10.19 1.51
C SER A 213 18.38 10.98 1.16
N SER A 214 18.53 12.19 0.62
CA SER A 214 17.41 13.05 0.20
C SER A 214 16.45 12.38 -0.81
N GLY A 215 16.91 11.39 -1.57
CA GLY A 215 16.04 10.55 -2.42
C GLY A 215 15.24 9.51 -1.63
N ASP A 216 15.82 8.97 -0.57
CA ASP A 216 15.34 7.80 0.18
C ASP A 216 14.44 8.18 1.36
N ILE A 217 14.33 9.46 1.71
CA ILE A 217 13.30 9.89 2.69
C ILE A 217 11.89 9.69 2.15
N SER A 218 11.77 9.63 0.84
CA SER A 218 10.50 9.34 0.17
C SER A 218 9.96 7.93 0.49
N GLU A 219 10.80 7.03 1.01
CA GLU A 219 10.44 5.67 1.47
C GLU A 219 9.36 5.67 2.55
N PHE A 220 9.36 6.68 3.44
CA PHE A 220 8.29 6.85 4.42
C PHE A 220 6.93 7.11 3.76
N GLY A 221 6.93 7.81 2.61
CA GLY A 221 5.73 8.02 1.80
C GLY A 221 5.27 6.71 1.16
N GLU A 222 6.20 5.93 0.61
CA GLU A 222 5.92 4.65 -0.03
C GLU A 222 5.36 3.62 0.94
N LEU A 223 5.90 3.54 2.16
CA LEU A 223 5.35 2.69 3.24
C LEU A 223 3.86 2.97 3.46
N ASN A 224 3.47 4.25 3.56
CA ASN A 224 2.08 4.62 3.78
C ASN A 224 1.22 4.39 2.53
N MET A 225 1.77 4.55 1.33
CA MET A 225 1.10 4.23 0.08
C MET A 225 0.77 2.73 0.00
N TYR A 226 1.73 1.86 0.32
CA TYR A 226 1.51 0.41 0.38
C TYR A 226 0.47 0.03 1.44
N TYR A 227 0.46 0.72 2.59
CA TYR A 227 -0.64 0.56 3.55
C TYR A 227 -2.01 0.93 2.95
N GLY A 228 -2.09 2.03 2.21
CA GLY A 228 -3.30 2.42 1.48
C GLY A 228 -3.77 1.32 0.51
N TYR A 229 -2.85 0.72 -0.24
CA TYR A 229 -3.16 -0.41 -1.12
C TYR A 229 -3.68 -1.63 -0.34
N ILE A 230 -3.10 -1.97 0.82
CA ILE A 230 -3.65 -3.04 1.69
C ILE A 230 -5.10 -2.77 2.03
N VAL A 231 -5.40 -1.57 2.54
CA VAL A 231 -6.76 -1.21 2.95
C VAL A 231 -7.73 -1.28 1.77
N TYR A 232 -7.26 -0.90 0.58
CA TYR A 232 -8.08 -0.92 -0.64
C TYR A 232 -8.39 -2.36 -1.08
N VAL A 233 -7.36 -3.19 -1.23
CA VAL A 233 -7.53 -4.59 -1.65
C VAL A 233 -8.32 -5.37 -0.60
N TYR A 234 -8.09 -5.13 0.68
CA TYR A 234 -8.90 -5.70 1.76
C TYR A 234 -10.37 -5.31 1.65
N GLY A 235 -10.64 -4.04 1.30
CA GLY A 235 -11.98 -3.55 1.00
C GLY A 235 -12.65 -4.33 -0.12
N LEU A 236 -11.96 -4.54 -1.25
CA LEU A 236 -12.46 -5.34 -2.37
C LEU A 236 -12.80 -6.78 -1.95
N VAL A 237 -11.96 -7.41 -1.12
CA VAL A 237 -12.21 -8.76 -0.60
C VAL A 237 -13.43 -8.80 0.34
N ARG A 238 -13.64 -7.76 1.17
CA ARG A 238 -14.70 -7.72 2.20
C ARG A 238 -16.06 -7.29 1.70
N LEU A 239 -16.14 -6.33 0.77
CA LEU A 239 -17.43 -5.80 0.25
C LEU A 239 -18.33 -6.93 -0.29
N LYS A 240 -17.70 -8.01 -0.75
CA LYS A 240 -18.40 -9.22 -1.21
C LYS A 240 -19.04 -10.10 -0.14
N ILE A 241 -18.55 -10.10 1.10
CA ILE A 241 -19.19 -10.87 2.19
C ILE A 241 -20.60 -10.33 2.46
N TYR A 242 -20.82 -9.03 2.22
CA TYR A 242 -22.10 -8.37 2.47
C TYR A 242 -23.02 -8.35 1.24
N GLU A 243 -22.50 -8.15 0.03
CA GLU A 243 -23.34 -8.18 -1.18
C GLU A 243 -23.81 -9.60 -1.54
N CYS A 244 -23.01 -10.65 -1.28
CA CYS A 244 -23.46 -12.03 -1.47
C CYS A 244 -24.67 -12.39 -0.57
N LYS A 245 -24.79 -11.75 0.60
CA LYS A 245 -25.97 -11.89 1.47
C LYS A 245 -27.14 -11.03 1.00
N THR A 246 -26.89 -9.81 0.52
CA THR A 246 -27.96 -8.84 0.22
C THR A 246 -28.61 -9.08 -1.15
N THR A 247 -27.83 -9.49 -2.15
CA THR A 247 -28.35 -9.83 -3.49
C THR A 247 -29.16 -11.12 -3.46
N TYR A 248 -28.83 -12.07 -2.59
CA TYR A 248 -29.68 -13.25 -2.33
C TYR A 248 -31.04 -12.85 -1.76
N VAL A 249 -31.07 -11.88 -0.84
CA VAL A 249 -32.33 -11.39 -0.23
C VAL A 249 -33.16 -10.59 -1.23
N LEU A 250 -32.55 -9.74 -2.07
CA LEU A 250 -33.29 -8.92 -3.04
C LEU A 250 -33.77 -9.69 -4.28
N LEU A 251 -33.05 -10.74 -4.70
CA LEU A 251 -33.52 -11.61 -5.79
C LEU A 251 -34.59 -12.60 -5.33
N HIS A 252 -34.59 -13.02 -4.06
CA HIS A 252 -35.60 -13.95 -3.53
C HIS A 252 -36.83 -13.28 -2.88
N HIS A 253 -36.78 -12.01 -2.48
CA HIS A 253 -37.96 -11.28 -1.99
C HIS A 253 -38.77 -10.53 -3.06
N ASN A 254 -38.30 -10.47 -4.31
CA ASN A 254 -39.07 -9.94 -5.44
C ASN A 254 -39.76 -11.01 -6.29
N VAL A 255 -39.67 -12.29 -5.90
CA VAL A 255 -40.65 -13.27 -6.35
C VAL A 255 -41.94 -12.94 -5.60
N LYS A 256 -42.82 -12.13 -6.23
CA LYS A 256 -44.23 -12.09 -5.83
C LYS A 256 -44.68 -13.54 -5.73
N PRO A 257 -45.24 -14.02 -4.61
CA PRO A 257 -45.91 -15.30 -4.62
C PRO A 257 -46.91 -15.24 -5.77
N ALA A 258 -46.80 -16.18 -6.71
CA ALA A 258 -47.79 -16.33 -7.76
C ALA A 258 -49.15 -16.38 -7.04
N GLN A 259 -49.96 -15.34 -7.21
CA GLN A 259 -51.34 -15.39 -6.79
C GLN A 259 -51.97 -16.47 -7.65
N HIS A 260 -52.08 -17.68 -7.10
CA HIS A 260 -52.97 -18.69 -7.63
C HIS A 260 -54.37 -18.10 -7.54
N SER A 261 -54.84 -17.52 -8.65
CA SER A 261 -56.24 -17.24 -8.87
C SER A 261 -56.94 -18.60 -8.97
N THR A 262 -57.42 -19.10 -7.83
CA THR A 262 -58.45 -20.13 -7.81
C THR A 262 -59.75 -19.46 -8.26
N GLU A 263 -59.90 -19.24 -9.56
CA GLU A 263 -61.22 -19.05 -10.14
C GLU A 263 -61.98 -20.36 -9.93
N ASN A 264 -63.03 -20.28 -9.13
CA ASN A 264 -63.98 -21.35 -8.93
C ASN A 264 -64.87 -21.42 -10.18
N PRO A 265 -64.86 -22.51 -10.98
CA PRO A 265 -65.66 -22.61 -12.20
C PRO A 265 -67.15 -22.89 -11.95
N TYR A 266 -67.63 -22.77 -10.71
CA TYR A 266 -69.03 -22.97 -10.35
C TYR A 266 -69.58 -21.81 -9.51
N ARG A 267 -69.85 -20.68 -10.15
CA ARG A 267 -70.83 -19.68 -9.71
C ARG A 267 -71.48 -19.00 -10.90
#